data_AF-A0A3B8KTW9-F1
#
_entry.id   AF-A0A3B8KTW9-F1
#
_cell.length_a   1.000
_cell.length_b   1.000
_cell.length_c   1.000
_cell.angle_alpha   90.00
_cell.angle_beta   90.00
_cell.angle_gamma   90.00
#
_symmetry.space_group_name_H-M   'P 1'
#
loop_
_entity.id
_entity.type
_entity.pdbx_description
1 polymer ?
#
loop_
_entity_poly.entity_id
_entity_poly.type
_entity_poly.pdbx_seq_one_letter_code
_entity_poly.pdbx_strand_id
1 'polypeptide(L)'
;QDEEALEYELRRMERVPMSLRLFLPVGVLVVLLGGSSLFPSVFPSLGMPLEFLIASASAFLTGSRWKPVDTVTEAIDNALPVMGILMGVGMFIQVMTLTGVRGFVVVSALALPAWLLYVGIATSMPLFGAVSAFGSASVLGVPFLLALLGKNEILVGSALSLIAGLGDLMPPTALAGIFAAQVVGEENYFKVLRYCVTPAVLTALWGIAIILGAGYIAGVLY
;
A
#
# COMPACT_ATOMS: atom_id res chain seq x y z
N GLN A 1 6.22 -29.83 7.46
CA GLN A 1 5.11 -29.77 6.48
C GLN A 1 5.26 -28.56 5.57
N ASP A 2 5.64 -27.39 6.08
CA ASP A 2 5.93 -26.22 5.23
C ASP A 2 7.19 -26.37 4.36
N GLU A 3 8.26 -27.02 4.83
CA GLU A 3 9.48 -27.24 4.04
C GLU A 3 9.24 -28.10 2.79
N GLU A 4 8.47 -29.19 2.89
CA GLU A 4 8.18 -30.06 1.75
C GLU A 4 7.28 -29.37 0.70
N ALA A 5 6.36 -28.50 1.13
CA ALA A 5 5.54 -27.69 0.25
C ALA A 5 6.38 -26.61 -0.45
N LEU A 6 7.33 -26.00 0.26
CA LEU A 6 8.25 -25.01 -0.30
C LEU A 6 9.20 -25.64 -1.32
N GLU A 7 9.76 -26.82 -1.03
CA GLU A 7 10.61 -27.57 -1.96
C GLU A 7 9.86 -28.00 -3.22
N TYR A 8 8.57 -28.35 -3.09
CA TYR A 8 7.71 -28.67 -4.23
C TYR A 8 7.45 -27.45 -5.12
N GLU A 9 7.12 -26.30 -4.52
CA GLU A 9 6.95 -25.03 -5.25
C GLU A 9 8.27 -24.56 -5.90
N LEU A 10 9.40 -24.68 -5.21
CA LEU A 10 10.71 -24.35 -5.77
C LEU A 10 11.04 -25.23 -6.97
N ARG A 11 10.84 -26.56 -6.89
CA ARG A 11 11.02 -27.48 -8.03
C ARG A 11 10.01 -27.26 -9.15
N ARG A 12 8.84 -26.68 -8.86
CA ARG A 12 7.84 -26.27 -9.87
C ARG A 12 8.30 -25.00 -10.60
N MET A 13 8.82 -24.01 -9.87
CA MET A 13 9.36 -22.77 -10.43
C MET A 13 10.65 -22.99 -11.23
N GLU A 14 11.52 -23.91 -10.78
CA GLU A 14 12.79 -24.24 -11.42
C GLU A 14 12.63 -24.96 -12.78
N ARG A 15 11.46 -25.60 -13.02
CA ARG A 15 11.17 -26.29 -14.30
C ARG A 15 10.92 -25.37 -15.48
N VAL A 16 10.65 -24.09 -15.27
CA VAL A 16 10.37 -23.14 -16.36
C VAL A 16 11.56 -22.18 -16.49
N PRO A 17 12.42 -22.34 -17.51
CA PRO A 17 13.50 -21.38 -17.72
C PRO A 17 12.90 -19.98 -17.95
N MET A 18 13.42 -18.97 -17.25
CA MET A 18 12.94 -17.59 -17.33
C MET A 18 13.18 -16.97 -18.71
N SER A 19 12.31 -17.30 -19.68
CA SER A 19 12.34 -16.69 -21.00
C SER A 19 11.97 -15.21 -20.90
N LEU A 20 12.68 -14.35 -21.63
CA LEU A 20 12.39 -12.91 -21.73
C LEU A 20 10.92 -12.62 -22.12
N ARG A 21 10.27 -13.58 -22.79
CA ARG A 21 8.84 -13.52 -23.13
C ARG A 21 7.93 -13.58 -21.90
N LEU A 22 8.34 -14.24 -20.82
CA LEU A 22 7.57 -14.34 -19.56
C LEU A 22 7.38 -12.99 -18.87
N PHE A 23 8.28 -12.04 -19.14
CA PHE A 23 8.20 -10.66 -18.64
C PHE A 23 7.33 -9.73 -19.48
N LEU A 24 6.79 -10.21 -20.61
CA LEU A 24 5.99 -9.39 -21.53
C LEU A 24 4.78 -8.72 -20.84
N PRO A 25 4.00 -9.40 -19.98
CA PRO A 25 2.91 -8.76 -19.21
C PRO A 25 3.38 -7.61 -18.31
N VAL A 26 4.52 -7.79 -17.66
CA VAL A 26 5.11 -6.77 -16.78
C VAL A 26 5.59 -5.59 -17.62
N GLY A 27 6.27 -5.84 -18.75
CA GLY A 27 6.70 -4.80 -19.67
C GLY A 27 5.53 -3.99 -20.24
N VAL A 28 4.46 -4.66 -20.66
CA VAL A 28 3.23 -4.01 -21.15
C VAL A 28 2.59 -3.15 -20.05
N LEU A 29 2.54 -3.66 -18.81
CA LEU A 29 2.00 -2.92 -17.67
C LEU A 29 2.83 -1.66 -17.36
N VAL A 30 4.16 -1.76 -17.35
CA VAL A 30 5.07 -0.62 -17.11
C VAL A 30 4.92 0.43 -18.21
N VAL A 31 4.76 0.01 -19.47
CA VAL A 31 4.54 0.94 -20.59
C VAL A 31 3.17 1.62 -20.49
N LEU A 32 2.11 0.89 -20.11
CA LEU A 32 0.77 1.45 -19.94
C LEU A 32 0.71 2.46 -18.78
N LEU A 33 1.14 2.05 -17.58
CA LEU A 33 1.15 2.91 -16.39
C LEU A 33 2.15 4.06 -16.51
N GLY A 34 3.36 3.77 -17.00
CA GLY A 34 4.41 4.77 -17.18
C GLY A 34 4.09 5.73 -18.31
N GLY A 35 3.52 5.25 -19.41
CA GLY A 35 3.11 6.06 -20.55
C GLY A 35 1.98 7.02 -20.20
N SER A 36 0.95 6.54 -19.48
CA SER A 36 -0.16 7.39 -19.03
C SER A 36 0.29 8.41 -17.96
N SER A 37 1.27 8.07 -17.13
CA SER A 37 1.80 8.97 -16.09
C SER A 37 2.79 10.01 -16.62
N LEU A 38 3.66 9.64 -17.59
CA LEU A 38 4.72 10.53 -18.11
C LEU A 38 4.26 11.39 -19.30
N PHE A 39 3.30 10.91 -20.10
CA PHE A 39 2.80 11.64 -21.28
C PHE A 39 1.25 11.70 -21.32
N PRO A 40 0.61 12.40 -20.37
CA PRO A 40 -0.86 12.45 -20.26
C PRO A 40 -1.55 13.06 -21.49
N SER A 41 -0.83 13.88 -22.26
CA SER A 41 -1.36 14.55 -23.46
C SER A 41 -1.41 13.66 -24.70
N VAL A 42 -0.65 12.57 -24.73
CA VAL A 42 -0.56 11.65 -25.88
C VAL A 42 -1.21 10.29 -25.55
N PHE A 43 -1.13 9.86 -24.29
CA PHE A 43 -1.75 8.64 -23.78
C PHE A 43 -2.76 8.97 -22.68
N PRO A 44 -4.06 9.05 -23.00
CA PRO A 44 -5.10 9.16 -22.00
C PRO A 44 -5.09 7.92 -21.10
N SER A 45 -5.21 8.11 -19.79
CA SER A 45 -5.37 7.00 -18.85
C SER A 45 -6.64 6.23 -19.19
N LEU A 46 -6.50 4.98 -19.59
CA LEU A 46 -7.63 4.10 -19.92
C LEU A 46 -8.33 3.54 -18.67
N GLY A 47 -7.80 3.90 -17.49
CA GLY A 47 -8.20 3.42 -16.18
C GLY A 47 -7.37 2.22 -15.76
N MET A 48 -6.88 2.22 -14.50
CA MET A 48 -6.03 1.15 -13.98
C MET A 48 -6.59 -0.27 -14.23
N PRO A 49 -7.90 -0.55 -14.03
CA PRO A 49 -8.42 -1.89 -14.32
C PRO A 49 -8.22 -2.33 -15.78
N LEU A 50 -8.38 -1.42 -16.75
CA LEU A 50 -8.21 -1.76 -18.17
C LEU A 50 -6.74 -1.97 -18.51
N GLU A 51 -5.84 -1.17 -17.93
CA GLU A 51 -4.39 -1.32 -18.10
C GLU A 51 -3.90 -2.69 -17.60
N PHE A 52 -4.38 -3.12 -16.42
CA PHE A 52 -4.11 -4.46 -15.89
C PHE A 52 -4.74 -5.58 -16.73
N LEU A 53 -5.92 -5.35 -17.33
CA LEU A 53 -6.56 -6.33 -18.20
C LEU A 53 -5.79 -6.50 -19.52
N ILE A 54 -5.31 -5.41 -20.13
CA ILE A 54 -4.48 -5.47 -21.33
C ILE A 54 -3.13 -6.13 -21.03
N ALA A 55 -2.50 -5.78 -19.90
CA ALA A 55 -1.26 -6.42 -19.46
C ALA A 55 -1.44 -7.93 -19.25
N SER A 56 -2.49 -8.36 -18.54
CA SER A 56 -2.80 -9.78 -18.35
C SER A 56 -3.18 -10.49 -19.65
N ALA A 57 -3.88 -9.82 -20.58
CA ALA A 57 -4.18 -10.38 -21.90
C ALA A 57 -2.90 -10.65 -22.72
N SER A 58 -1.88 -9.82 -22.55
CA SER A 58 -0.57 -10.06 -23.19
C SER A 58 0.11 -11.34 -22.69
N ALA A 59 -0.32 -11.89 -21.53
CA ALA A 59 0.17 -13.17 -21.03
C ALA A 59 -0.19 -14.35 -21.94
N PHE A 60 -1.24 -14.25 -22.77
CA PHE A 60 -1.57 -15.25 -23.78
C PHE A 60 -0.52 -15.36 -24.90
N LEU A 61 0.25 -14.28 -25.15
CA LEU A 61 1.29 -14.22 -26.20
C LEU A 61 2.64 -14.80 -25.75
N THR A 62 2.76 -15.11 -24.46
CA THR A 62 3.99 -15.55 -23.79
C THR A 62 4.46 -16.95 -24.20
N GLY A 63 3.60 -17.74 -24.85
CA GLY A 63 3.95 -19.05 -25.42
C GLY A 63 4.09 -20.20 -24.42
N SER A 64 3.88 -19.97 -23.12
CA SER A 64 3.75 -21.04 -22.12
C SER A 64 2.32 -21.60 -22.13
N ARG A 65 2.17 -22.92 -22.00
CA ARG A 65 0.85 -23.55 -21.85
C ARG A 65 0.39 -23.43 -20.40
N TRP A 66 -0.66 -22.66 -20.18
CA TRP A 66 -1.32 -22.51 -18.89
C TRP A 66 -2.83 -22.68 -19.06
N LYS A 67 -3.53 -23.01 -17.98
CA LYS A 67 -4.99 -23.14 -17.97
C LYS A 67 -5.58 -21.81 -17.48
N PRO A 68 -6.16 -20.99 -18.38
CA PRO A 68 -6.59 -19.64 -18.02
C PRO A 68 -7.70 -19.62 -16.97
N VAL A 69 -8.65 -20.56 -17.05
CA VAL A 69 -9.77 -20.66 -16.08
C VAL A 69 -9.24 -20.95 -14.69
N ASP A 70 -8.48 -22.03 -14.53
CA ASP A 70 -7.90 -22.43 -13.23
C ASP A 70 -7.05 -21.31 -12.62
N THR A 71 -6.26 -20.62 -13.45
CA THR A 71 -5.38 -19.53 -12.98
C THR A 71 -6.17 -18.29 -12.56
N VAL A 72 -7.26 -17.95 -13.27
CA VAL A 72 -8.14 -16.85 -12.88
C VAL A 72 -8.87 -17.18 -11.58
N THR A 73 -9.39 -18.41 -11.45
CA THR A 73 -10.04 -18.86 -10.21
C THR A 73 -9.08 -18.81 -9.04
N GLU A 74 -7.86 -19.33 -9.19
CA GLU A 74 -6.84 -19.28 -8.16
C GLU A 74 -6.40 -17.85 -7.83
N ALA A 75 -6.32 -16.96 -8.82
CA ALA A 75 -6.06 -15.54 -8.57
C ALA A 75 -7.19 -14.86 -7.77
N ILE A 76 -8.45 -15.20 -8.05
CA ILE A 76 -9.61 -14.70 -7.29
C ILE A 76 -9.57 -15.24 -5.86
N ASP A 77 -9.32 -16.54 -5.68
CA ASP A 77 -9.26 -17.16 -4.35
C ASP A 77 -8.16 -16.54 -3.48
N ASN A 78 -7.00 -16.23 -4.07
CA ASN A 78 -5.93 -15.50 -3.39
C ASN A 78 -6.30 -14.04 -3.06
N ALA A 79 -7.21 -13.42 -3.81
CA ALA A 79 -7.67 -12.05 -3.57
C ALA A 79 -8.83 -11.96 -2.56
N LEU A 80 -9.60 -13.04 -2.34
CA LEU A 80 -10.74 -13.06 -1.42
C LEU A 80 -10.41 -12.58 0.01
N PRO A 81 -9.28 -12.97 0.64
CA PRO A 81 -8.93 -12.49 1.97
C PRO A 81 -8.74 -10.96 2.01
N VAL A 82 -8.06 -10.41 1.01
CA VAL A 82 -7.81 -8.96 0.91
C VAL A 82 -9.12 -8.21 0.69
N MET A 83 -9.98 -8.71 -0.21
CA MET A 83 -11.31 -8.14 -0.44
C MET A 83 -12.18 -8.18 0.82
N GLY A 84 -12.10 -9.25 1.62
CA GLY A 84 -12.79 -9.37 2.89
C GLY A 84 -12.37 -8.30 3.91
N ILE A 85 -11.05 -8.05 4.02
CA ILE A 85 -10.52 -6.97 4.88
C ILE A 85 -11.01 -5.61 4.39
N LEU A 86 -10.93 -5.35 3.09
CA LEU A 86 -11.38 -4.07 2.50
C LEU A 86 -12.89 -3.85 2.68
N MET A 87 -13.70 -4.90 2.58
CA MET A 87 -15.14 -4.84 2.86
C MET A 87 -15.41 -4.46 4.32
N GLY A 88 -14.73 -5.11 5.27
CA GLY A 88 -14.86 -4.80 6.69
C GLY A 88 -14.47 -3.36 7.02
N VAL A 89 -13.36 -2.89 6.46
CA VAL A 89 -12.91 -1.49 6.58
C VAL A 89 -13.94 -0.53 5.97
N GLY A 90 -14.50 -0.85 4.81
CA GLY A 90 -15.54 -0.04 4.16
C GLY A 90 -16.82 0.08 5.00
N MET A 91 -17.29 -1.04 5.56
CA MET A 91 -18.43 -1.05 6.48
C MET A 91 -18.14 -0.24 7.75
N PHE A 92 -16.94 -0.37 8.31
CA PHE A 92 -16.53 0.42 9.47
C PHE A 92 -16.52 1.93 9.19
N ILE A 93 -15.99 2.36 8.03
CA ILE A 93 -16.02 3.76 7.60
C ILE A 93 -17.46 4.27 7.44
N GLN A 94 -18.34 3.46 6.85
CA GLN A 94 -19.76 3.80 6.70
C GLN A 94 -20.43 4.01 8.06
N VAL A 95 -20.21 3.11 9.03
CA VAL A 95 -20.76 3.23 10.40
C VAL A 95 -20.20 4.47 11.12
N MET A 96 -18.90 4.74 11.02
CA MET A 96 -18.31 5.97 11.59
C MET A 96 -18.85 7.25 10.95
N THR A 97 -19.19 7.19 9.66
CA THR A 97 -19.81 8.32 8.95
C THR A 97 -21.24 8.51 9.42
N LEU A 98 -22.02 7.43 9.52
CA LEU A 98 -23.42 7.47 9.98
C LEU A 98 -23.56 7.91 11.44
N THR A 99 -22.62 7.52 12.32
CA THR A 99 -22.61 7.91 13.74
C THR A 99 -22.00 9.30 13.98
N GLY A 100 -21.47 9.95 12.94
CA GLY A 100 -20.82 11.26 13.05
C GLY A 100 -19.40 11.23 13.64
N VAL A 101 -18.89 10.06 14.03
CA VAL A 101 -17.53 9.89 14.56
C VAL A 101 -16.47 10.37 13.57
N ARG A 102 -16.64 10.10 12.28
CA ARG A 102 -15.72 10.58 11.24
C ARG A 102 -15.66 12.11 11.21
N GLY A 103 -16.82 12.77 11.31
CA GLY A 103 -16.90 14.24 11.36
C GLY A 103 -16.27 14.81 12.63
N PHE A 104 -16.49 14.16 13.78
CA PHE A 104 -15.85 14.52 15.04
C PHE A 104 -14.32 14.45 14.96
N VAL A 105 -13.77 13.41 14.32
CA VAL A 105 -12.31 13.29 14.10
C VAL A 105 -11.78 14.43 13.23
N VAL A 106 -12.49 14.81 12.15
CA VAL A 106 -12.11 15.96 11.30
C VAL A 106 -12.09 17.26 12.10
N VAL A 107 -13.15 17.56 12.85
CA VAL A 107 -13.24 18.79 13.64
C VAL A 107 -12.18 18.81 14.74
N SER A 108 -11.96 17.68 15.41
CA SER A 108 -10.92 17.55 16.44
C SER A 108 -9.53 17.75 15.85
N ALA A 109 -9.24 17.18 14.67
CA ALA A 109 -7.97 17.36 13.98
C ALA A 109 -7.71 18.82 13.60
N LEU A 110 -8.74 19.54 13.15
CA LEU A 110 -8.67 20.96 12.84
C LEU A 110 -8.49 21.85 14.09
N ALA A 111 -8.96 21.38 15.24
CA ALA A 111 -8.83 22.09 16.52
C ALA A 111 -7.47 21.86 17.21
N LEU A 112 -6.66 20.91 16.74
CA LEU A 112 -5.35 20.61 17.35
C LEU A 112 -4.32 21.71 17.03
N PRO A 113 -3.48 22.09 18.01
CA PRO A 113 -2.32 22.93 17.75
C PRO A 113 -1.32 22.18 16.84
N ALA A 114 -0.62 22.92 15.97
CA ALA A 114 0.19 22.35 14.89
C ALA A 114 1.20 21.26 15.33
N TRP A 115 1.83 21.41 16.49
CA TRP A 115 2.77 20.41 17.02
C TRP A 115 2.09 19.08 17.37
N LEU A 116 0.88 19.15 17.96
CA LEU A 116 0.11 18.00 18.39
C LEU A 116 -0.53 17.28 17.20
N LEU A 117 -0.81 18.02 16.12
CA LEU A 117 -1.23 17.46 14.84
C LEU A 117 -0.12 16.58 14.24
N TYR A 118 1.13 17.03 14.19
CA TYR A 118 2.23 16.22 13.64
C TYR A 118 2.52 14.98 14.49
N VAL A 119 2.49 15.11 15.81
CA VAL A 119 2.62 13.95 16.72
C VAL A 119 1.44 12.99 16.52
N GLY A 120 0.23 13.53 16.37
CA GLY A 120 -0.98 12.77 16.07
C GLY A 120 -0.86 11.98 14.76
N ILE A 121 -0.37 12.59 13.68
CA ILE A 121 -0.11 11.87 12.42
C ILE A 121 0.92 10.76 12.65
N ALA A 122 2.03 11.06 13.32
CA ALA A 122 3.12 10.10 13.53
C ALA A 122 2.72 8.87 14.35
N THR A 123 1.77 9.01 15.28
CA THR A 123 1.33 7.92 16.15
C THR A 123 0.02 7.30 15.71
N SER A 124 -1.02 8.11 15.46
CA SER A 124 -2.36 7.61 15.19
C SER A 124 -2.48 6.95 13.82
N MET A 125 -1.82 7.46 12.77
CA MET A 125 -1.90 6.82 11.44
C MET A 125 -1.27 5.43 11.42
N PRO A 126 -0.04 5.21 11.91
CA PRO A 126 0.54 3.86 11.96
C PRO A 126 -0.23 2.93 12.89
N LEU A 127 -0.71 3.44 14.03
CA LEU A 127 -1.47 2.62 14.99
C LEU A 127 -2.82 2.17 14.43
N PHE A 128 -3.53 3.04 13.70
CA PHE A 128 -4.75 2.66 12.98
C PHE A 128 -4.43 1.79 11.76
N GLY A 129 -3.24 1.98 11.18
CA GLY A 129 -2.71 1.16 10.11
C GLY A 129 -2.46 -0.30 10.52
N ALA A 130 -2.31 -0.57 11.82
CA ALA A 130 -2.25 -1.91 12.42
C ALA A 130 -3.54 -2.72 12.25
N VAL A 131 -4.67 -2.06 11.95
CA VAL A 131 -5.92 -2.72 11.58
C VAL A 131 -6.00 -2.85 10.06
N SER A 132 -5.62 -1.78 9.35
CA SER A 132 -5.44 -1.77 7.90
C SER A 132 -4.79 -0.45 7.47
N ALA A 133 -3.69 -0.51 6.71
CA ALA A 133 -3.09 0.67 6.11
C ALA A 133 -4.09 1.44 5.21
N PHE A 134 -4.92 0.71 4.46
CA PHE A 134 -6.01 1.28 3.65
C PHE A 134 -7.08 1.97 4.49
N GLY A 135 -7.47 1.35 5.61
CA GLY A 135 -8.41 1.94 6.56
C GLY A 135 -7.87 3.21 7.19
N SER A 136 -6.60 3.20 7.62
CA SER A 136 -5.92 4.38 8.18
C SER A 136 -5.89 5.56 7.20
N ALA A 137 -5.47 5.31 5.95
CA ALA A 137 -5.45 6.33 4.91
C ALA A 137 -6.86 6.89 4.63
N SER A 138 -7.89 6.04 4.59
CA SER A 138 -9.26 6.44 4.25
C SER A 138 -9.98 7.17 5.41
N VAL A 139 -9.70 6.79 6.66
CA VAL A 139 -10.35 7.33 7.86
C VAL A 139 -9.65 8.58 8.35
N LEU A 140 -8.34 8.50 8.56
CA LEU A 140 -7.53 9.55 9.18
C LEU A 140 -6.83 10.44 8.15
N GLY A 141 -6.55 9.92 6.94
CA GLY A 141 -5.87 10.68 5.89
C GLY A 141 -6.64 11.90 5.44
N VAL A 142 -7.95 11.78 5.21
CA VAL A 142 -8.77 12.94 4.83
C VAL A 142 -8.79 14.04 5.91
N PRO A 143 -9.11 13.75 7.20
CA PRO A 143 -8.98 14.71 8.30
C PRO A 143 -7.62 15.43 8.35
N PHE A 144 -6.52 14.68 8.30
CA PHE A 144 -5.19 15.25 8.42
C PHE A 144 -4.76 16.04 7.19
N LEU A 145 -5.14 15.59 5.99
CA LEU A 145 -4.93 16.34 4.76
C LEU A 145 -5.70 17.67 4.81
N LEU A 146 -6.96 17.64 5.26
CA LEU A 146 -7.78 18.84 5.42
C LEU A 146 -7.21 19.80 6.48
N ALA A 147 -6.67 19.27 7.59
CA ALA A 147 -6.04 20.09 8.62
C ALA A 147 -4.70 20.70 8.19
N LEU A 148 -4.11 20.19 7.10
CA LEU A 148 -2.88 20.70 6.49
C LEU A 148 -3.13 21.48 5.19
N LEU A 149 -4.39 21.87 4.93
CA LEU A 149 -4.75 22.75 3.81
C LEU A 149 -3.96 24.07 3.88
N GLY A 150 -3.45 24.50 2.72
CA GLY A 150 -2.53 25.65 2.60
C GLY A 150 -1.08 25.26 2.30
N LYS A 151 -0.78 23.96 2.28
CA LYS A 151 0.45 23.39 1.70
C LYS A 151 0.12 22.64 0.42
N ASN A 152 1.14 22.26 -0.35
CA ASN A 152 0.94 21.44 -1.55
C ASN A 152 0.29 20.09 -1.17
N GLU A 153 -0.99 19.94 -1.52
CA GLU A 153 -1.84 18.80 -1.17
C GLU A 153 -1.29 17.47 -1.70
N ILE A 154 -0.62 17.51 -2.86
CA ILE A 154 0.00 16.32 -3.47
C ILE A 154 1.17 15.84 -2.60
N LEU A 155 2.03 16.76 -2.15
CA LEU A 155 3.16 16.43 -1.29
C LEU A 155 2.71 15.93 0.08
N VAL A 156 1.73 16.62 0.67
CA VAL A 156 1.18 16.23 1.98
C VAL A 156 0.46 14.88 1.88
N GLY A 157 -0.36 14.65 0.85
CA GLY A 157 -1.03 13.37 0.61
C GLY A 157 -0.05 12.22 0.38
N SER A 158 1.06 12.48 -0.31
CA SER A 158 2.15 11.51 -0.53
C SER A 158 2.86 11.17 0.80
N ALA A 159 3.15 12.17 1.63
CA ALA A 159 3.76 11.97 2.94
C ALA A 159 2.83 11.24 3.92
N LEU A 160 1.53 11.56 3.91
CA LEU A 160 0.53 10.83 4.69
C LEU A 160 0.40 9.37 4.23
N SER A 161 0.43 9.12 2.92
CA SER A 161 0.44 7.75 2.37
C SER A 161 1.68 6.96 2.82
N LEU A 162 2.85 7.60 2.84
CA LEU A 162 4.09 6.99 3.35
C LEU A 162 3.96 6.62 4.84
N ILE A 163 3.43 7.51 5.66
CA ILE A 163 3.24 7.26 7.11
C ILE A 163 2.17 6.19 7.35
N ALA A 164 1.08 6.18 6.57
CA ALA A 164 0.04 5.15 6.66
C ALA A 164 0.61 3.75 6.34
N GLY A 165 1.57 3.65 5.41
CA GLY A 165 2.27 2.40 5.09
C GLY A 165 3.05 1.80 6.27
N LEU A 166 3.47 2.61 7.25
CA LEU A 166 4.14 2.11 8.47
C LEU A 166 3.22 1.28 9.37
N GLY A 167 1.90 1.32 9.13
CA GLY A 167 0.94 0.45 9.80
C GLY A 167 1.21 -1.04 9.58
N ASP A 168 1.85 -1.41 8.47
CA ASP A 168 2.22 -2.79 8.15
C ASP A 168 3.33 -3.34 9.08
N LEU A 169 3.97 -2.48 9.86
CA LEU A 169 4.95 -2.85 10.90
C LEU A 169 4.33 -2.95 12.30
N MET A 170 3.07 -2.54 12.49
CA MET A 170 2.43 -2.53 13.79
C MET A 170 1.67 -3.86 14.01
N PRO A 171 1.82 -4.55 15.15
CA PRO A 171 0.99 -5.74 15.45
C PRO A 171 -0.48 -5.29 15.61
N PRO A 172 -1.53 -5.92 15.03
CA PRO A 172 -1.75 -7.31 14.53
C PRO A 172 -1.67 -7.59 13.01
N THR A 173 -1.47 -6.59 12.14
CA THR A 173 -1.41 -6.77 10.66
C THR A 173 0.01 -6.91 10.12
N ALA A 174 1.00 -7.20 10.96
CA ALA A 174 2.40 -7.29 10.58
C ALA A 174 2.74 -8.52 9.72
N LEU A 175 1.95 -8.81 8.69
CA LEU A 175 2.10 -9.94 7.80
C LEU A 175 3.50 -9.94 7.19
N ALA A 176 3.97 -8.80 6.68
CA ALA A 176 5.33 -8.68 6.13
C ALA A 176 6.41 -9.05 7.16
N GLY A 177 6.26 -8.60 8.41
CA GLY A 177 7.22 -8.90 9.47
C GLY A 177 7.11 -10.33 10.03
N ILE A 178 5.91 -10.92 10.03
CA ILE A 178 5.68 -12.32 10.40
C ILE A 178 6.26 -13.24 9.32
N PHE A 179 6.04 -12.96 8.04
CA PHE A 179 6.64 -13.71 6.94
C PHE A 179 8.17 -13.58 6.94
N ALA A 180 8.72 -12.39 7.19
CA ALA A 180 10.16 -12.20 7.34
C ALA A 180 10.73 -13.01 8.52
N ALA A 181 10.02 -13.05 9.66
CA ALA A 181 10.41 -13.85 10.81
C ALA A 181 10.42 -15.36 10.51
N GLN A 182 9.42 -15.85 9.76
CA GLN A 182 9.35 -17.24 9.29
C GLN A 182 10.51 -17.59 8.35
N VAL A 183 10.88 -16.71 7.41
CA VAL A 183 12.01 -16.95 6.49
C VAL A 183 13.35 -17.00 7.22
N VAL A 184 13.51 -16.22 8.29
CA VAL A 184 14.75 -16.17 9.08
C VAL A 184 14.76 -17.22 10.21
N GLY A 185 13.65 -17.93 10.43
CA GLY A 185 13.52 -18.96 11.48
C GLY A 185 13.44 -18.40 12.90
N GLU A 186 13.07 -17.12 13.06
CA GLU A 186 12.93 -16.48 14.37
C GLU A 186 11.47 -16.55 14.83
N GLU A 187 11.18 -17.29 15.89
CA GLU A 187 9.81 -17.45 16.43
C GLU A 187 9.25 -16.15 17.02
N ASN A 188 10.13 -15.21 17.40
CA ASN A 188 9.73 -13.99 18.09
C ASN A 188 9.76 -12.77 17.15
N TYR A 189 8.60 -12.47 16.57
CA TYR A 189 8.34 -11.27 15.75
C TYR A 189 8.87 -9.97 16.39
N PHE A 190 8.78 -9.83 17.72
CA PHE A 190 9.25 -8.62 18.41
C PHE A 190 10.75 -8.36 18.25
N LYS A 191 11.56 -9.40 18.00
CA LYS A 191 12.98 -9.27 17.73
C LYS A 191 13.21 -8.65 16.35
N VAL A 192 12.46 -9.09 15.33
CA VAL A 192 12.46 -8.51 13.99
C VAL A 192 11.93 -7.07 14.02
N LEU A 193 10.82 -6.85 14.73
CA LEU A 193 10.25 -5.52 14.90
C LEU A 193 11.25 -4.55 15.51
N ARG A 194 12.05 -4.97 16.51
CA ARG A 194 13.06 -4.10 17.13
C ARG A 194 14.12 -3.60 16.14
N TYR A 195 14.49 -4.42 15.16
CA TYR A 195 15.35 -3.99 14.05
C TYR A 195 14.61 -3.08 13.06
N CYS A 196 13.31 -3.29 12.86
CA CYS A 196 12.45 -2.46 12.00
C CYS A 196 12.01 -1.13 12.64
N VAL A 197 12.09 -0.96 13.97
CA VAL A 197 11.72 0.30 14.64
C VAL A 197 12.62 1.45 14.18
N THR A 198 13.93 1.22 14.05
CA THR A 198 14.86 2.27 13.60
C THR A 198 14.51 2.81 12.21
N PRO A 199 14.35 1.97 11.15
CA PRO A 199 13.90 2.47 9.85
C PRO A 199 12.47 3.04 9.91
N ALA A 200 11.56 2.48 10.72
CA ALA A 200 10.20 3.00 10.86
C ALA A 200 10.17 4.43 11.41
N VAL A 201 10.98 4.72 12.43
CA VAL A 201 11.11 6.05 13.01
C VAL A 201 11.73 7.01 12.00
N LEU A 202 12.78 6.59 11.27
CA LEU A 202 13.38 7.41 10.22
C LEU A 202 12.38 7.76 9.11
N THR A 203 11.56 6.80 8.67
CA THR A 203 10.51 7.05 7.67
C THR A 203 9.39 7.94 8.18
N ALA A 204 9.00 7.81 9.46
CA ALA A 204 8.01 8.70 10.07
C ALA A 204 8.54 10.14 10.16
N LEU A 205 9.79 10.29 10.62
CA LEU A 205 10.47 11.59 10.65
C LEU A 205 10.61 12.19 9.26
N TRP A 206 10.92 11.38 8.25
CA TRP A 206 11.00 11.81 6.85
C TRP A 206 9.65 12.26 6.31
N GLY A 207 8.58 11.52 6.58
CA GLY A 207 7.22 11.92 6.22
C GLY A 207 6.83 13.26 6.85
N ILE A 208 7.13 13.47 8.13
CA ILE A 208 6.90 14.74 8.81
C ILE A 208 7.77 15.86 8.22
N ALA A 209 9.04 15.58 7.90
CA ALA A 209 9.94 16.53 7.27
C ALA A 209 9.42 16.99 5.90
N ILE A 210 8.87 16.08 5.08
CA ILE A 210 8.20 16.42 3.81
C ILE A 210 6.99 17.32 4.06
N ILE A 211 6.17 17.04 5.08
CA ILE A 211 5.01 17.88 5.40
C ILE A 211 5.45 19.28 5.87
N LEU A 212 6.52 19.38 6.66
CA LEU A 212 7.06 20.67 7.12
C LEU A 212 7.70 21.45 5.95
N GLY A 213 8.45 20.76 5.10
CA GLY A 213 9.13 21.30 3.93
C GLY A 213 8.26 21.47 2.70
N ALA A 214 6.98 21.08 2.73
CA ALA A 214 6.13 21.04 1.54
C ALA A 214 6.06 22.37 0.78
N GLY A 215 6.12 23.51 1.49
CA GLY A 215 6.17 24.84 0.85
C GLY A 215 7.49 25.14 0.14
N TYR A 216 8.63 24.70 0.70
CA TYR A 216 9.95 24.90 0.11
C TYR A 216 10.22 23.91 -1.03
N ILE A 217 9.87 22.63 -0.83
CA ILE A 217 10.06 21.57 -1.82
C ILE A 217 9.17 21.81 -3.03
N ALA A 218 7.93 22.27 -2.83
CA ALA A 218 7.06 22.62 -3.95
C ALA A 218 7.64 23.75 -4.82
N GLY A 219 8.27 24.76 -4.20
CA GLY A 219 8.92 25.86 -4.95
C GLY A 219 10.25 25.50 -5.63
N VAL A 220 10.77 24.29 -5.41
CA VAL A 220 11.93 23.73 -6.15
C VAL A 220 11.46 22.79 -7.26
N LEU A 221 10.31 22.14 -7.08
CA LEU A 221 9.75 21.17 -8.04
C LEU A 221 8.88 21.81 -9.13
N TYR A 222 8.24 22.95 -8.83
CA TYR A 222 7.35 23.74 -9.71
C TYR A 222 7.81 25.19 -9.77
#